data_AF-Q7SXS8-F1
#
_entry.id   AF-Q7SXS8-F1
#
_cell.length_a   1.000
_cell.length_b   1.000
_cell.length_c   1.000
_cell.angle_alpha   90.00
_cell.angle_beta   90.00
_cell.angle_gamma   90.00
#
_symmetry.space_group_name_H-M   'P 1'
#
loop_
_entity.id
_entity.type
_entity.pdbx_description
1 polymer ?
#
loop_
_entity_poly.entity_id
_entity_poly.type
_entity_poly.pdbx_seq_one_letter_code
_entity_poly.pdbx_strand_id
1 'polypeptide(L)'
;MAGRGKRKPRSLPQTETPNGEVKKAKEGLKDDKTSVGEEMREEVERLYKLRMPDDFFQFWDFCEGLNADCPQDALKNTLGLQLVGPFDILSKKHKNSSSQPNFHLHWRYFYDPPEFQTIIQGNADTQHHMGYFRDLPDALPVFIGENEAKKGYTITQLGDNIFAAVLLFLQKKKKEKRQQKDDAALNRLEEDLKREAERLGLPLEQKTKSMKQRERKVVTKTFHGAGIVVPVDKNDVGYRELPESDASLKKICKAIAEAKDDEERMKAFAPIQEMITFVQFANDECDYGMGYELGIDLFCYGSHYFFKVVRQLLPMAYNLLKRGLFGEILEAHLASRSQDNLDQLAAV
;
A
#
# COMPACT_ATOMS: atom_id res chain seq x y z
N MET A 1 -2.38 -0.54 -41.37
CA MET A 1 -3.32 -0.10 -40.32
C MET A 1 -3.42 -1.21 -39.26
N ALA A 2 -2.50 -1.25 -38.30
CA ALA A 2 -2.49 -2.28 -37.26
C ALA A 2 -3.51 -1.92 -36.17
N GLY A 3 -4.47 -2.83 -35.92
CA GLY A 3 -5.61 -2.62 -35.04
C GLY A 3 -5.21 -2.34 -33.60
N ARG A 4 -5.67 -1.20 -33.07
CA ARG A 4 -5.68 -0.89 -31.63
C ARG A 4 -6.59 -1.90 -30.94
N GLY A 5 -6.02 -2.74 -30.08
CA GLY A 5 -6.78 -3.68 -29.25
C GLY A 5 -7.68 -2.91 -28.27
N LYS A 6 -8.97 -2.83 -28.58
CA LYS A 6 -9.99 -2.29 -27.66
C LYS A 6 -10.20 -3.26 -26.50
N ARG A 7 -10.18 -2.73 -25.27
CA ARG A 7 -10.47 -3.45 -24.01
C ARG A 7 -11.88 -4.08 -24.07
N LYS A 8 -12.04 -5.26 -23.47
CA LYS A 8 -13.33 -5.97 -23.39
C LYS A 8 -14.26 -5.25 -22.40
N PRO A 9 -15.51 -4.92 -22.79
CA PRO A 9 -16.47 -4.31 -21.88
C PRO A 9 -16.94 -5.29 -20.80
N ARG A 10 -17.08 -4.77 -19.60
CA ARG A 10 -17.47 -5.46 -18.36
C ARG A 10 -18.95 -5.89 -18.44
N SER A 11 -19.23 -7.13 -18.04
CA SER A 11 -20.60 -7.66 -17.94
C SER A 11 -21.36 -7.03 -16.77
N LEU A 12 -22.58 -6.55 -17.07
CA LEU A 12 -23.53 -5.92 -16.15
C LEU A 12 -23.81 -6.77 -14.89
N PRO A 13 -23.70 -6.20 -13.67
CA PRO A 13 -24.29 -6.79 -12.47
C PRO A 13 -25.74 -6.32 -12.27
N GLN A 14 -26.52 -7.23 -11.69
CA GLN A 14 -27.93 -7.07 -11.32
C GLN A 14 -28.16 -5.90 -10.35
N THR A 15 -29.32 -5.29 -10.57
CA THR A 15 -29.96 -4.20 -9.82
C THR A 15 -30.13 -4.50 -8.33
N GLU A 16 -29.64 -3.61 -7.47
CA GLU A 16 -30.16 -3.38 -6.12
C GLU A 16 -30.37 -1.88 -5.88
N THR A 17 -31.54 -1.58 -5.30
CA THR A 17 -32.16 -0.25 -5.16
C THR A 17 -31.62 0.53 -3.94
N PRO A 18 -31.79 1.87 -3.91
CA PRO A 18 -31.06 2.73 -3.02
C PRO A 18 -31.80 2.86 -1.69
N ASN A 19 -31.25 2.32 -0.62
CA ASN A 19 -31.43 2.91 0.70
C ASN A 19 -30.10 2.87 1.44
N GLY A 20 -29.47 4.05 1.46
CA GLY A 20 -28.36 4.35 2.34
C GLY A 20 -28.82 4.30 3.77
N GLU A 21 -28.62 3.15 4.40
CA GLU A 21 -28.32 3.09 5.81
C GLU A 21 -26.94 2.50 5.93
N VAL A 22 -25.97 3.37 6.22
CA VAL A 22 -24.65 2.98 6.70
C VAL A 22 -24.88 2.24 8.01
N LYS A 23 -25.07 0.93 7.93
CA LYS A 23 -24.91 0.04 9.09
C LYS A 23 -23.47 0.24 9.55
N LYS A 24 -23.27 1.10 10.55
CA LYS A 24 -22.08 1.05 11.39
C LYS A 24 -21.86 -0.42 11.68
N ALA A 25 -20.75 -0.96 11.17
CA ALA A 25 -20.34 -2.31 11.45
C ALA A 25 -20.46 -2.49 12.96
N LYS A 26 -21.28 -3.46 13.37
CA LYS A 26 -21.44 -3.82 14.78
C LYS A 26 -20.04 -3.93 15.37
N GLU A 27 -19.72 -3.03 16.30
CA GLU A 27 -18.67 -3.25 17.28
C GLU A 27 -19.07 -4.48 18.09
N GLY A 28 -18.76 -5.65 17.55
CA GLY A 28 -18.97 -6.94 18.19
C GLY A 28 -17.63 -7.40 18.74
N LEU A 29 -17.57 -7.60 20.06
CA LEU A 29 -16.51 -8.26 20.81
C LEU A 29 -15.25 -7.41 21.09
N LYS A 30 -15.45 -6.25 21.74
CA LYS A 30 -14.41 -5.58 22.54
C LYS A 30 -14.22 -6.36 23.84
N ASP A 31 -13.41 -7.42 23.83
CA ASP A 31 -12.75 -7.92 25.07
C ASP A 31 -11.61 -8.92 24.82
N ASP A 32 -10.92 -8.84 23.67
CA ASP A 32 -9.60 -9.46 23.56
C ASP A 32 -8.57 -8.40 23.94
N LYS A 33 -8.23 -8.38 25.23
CA LYS A 33 -7.28 -7.44 25.84
C LYS A 33 -5.91 -7.65 25.19
N THR A 34 -5.58 -6.81 24.21
CA THR A 34 -4.19 -6.67 23.82
C THR A 34 -3.39 -6.11 25.01
N SER A 35 -2.09 -6.40 25.09
CA SER A 35 -1.25 -5.81 26.13
C SER A 35 -1.11 -4.28 25.98
N VAL A 36 -1.26 -3.80 24.74
CA VAL A 36 -1.17 -2.40 24.35
C VAL A 36 -2.40 -1.63 24.84
N GLY A 37 -2.18 -0.73 25.82
CA GLY A 37 -3.22 0.14 26.36
C GLY A 37 -3.68 1.25 25.40
N GLU A 38 -4.85 1.81 25.66
CA GLU A 38 -5.51 2.83 24.81
C GLU A 38 -4.63 4.05 24.54
N GLU A 39 -3.88 4.55 25.53
CA GLU A 39 -2.98 5.70 25.34
C GLU A 39 -1.95 5.46 24.23
N MET A 40 -1.42 4.23 24.12
CA MET A 40 -0.46 3.89 23.08
C MET A 40 -1.15 3.73 21.72
N ARG A 41 -2.38 3.21 21.68
CA ARG A 41 -3.19 3.11 20.46
C ARG A 41 -3.48 4.50 19.89
N GLU A 42 -3.91 5.42 20.75
CA GLU A 42 -4.15 6.82 20.41
C GLU A 42 -2.86 7.52 19.96
N GLU A 43 -1.72 7.25 20.59
CA GLU A 43 -0.43 7.82 20.21
C GLU A 43 -0.01 7.37 18.80
N VAL A 44 -0.13 6.08 18.46
CA VAL A 44 0.16 5.56 17.11
C VAL A 44 -0.73 6.26 16.07
N GLU A 45 -2.04 6.33 16.34
CA GLU A 45 -2.99 6.98 15.43
C GLU A 45 -2.71 8.47 15.29
N ARG A 46 -2.37 9.17 16.37
CA ARG A 46 -2.04 10.61 16.36
C ARG A 46 -0.78 10.90 15.55
N LEU A 47 0.27 10.10 15.72
CA LEU A 47 1.55 10.31 15.03
C LEU A 47 1.45 9.99 13.53
N TYR A 48 0.73 8.91 13.17
CA TYR A 48 0.56 8.50 11.78
C TYR A 48 -0.68 9.06 11.09
N LYS A 49 -1.59 9.71 11.82
CA LYS A 49 -2.92 10.15 11.36
C LYS A 49 -3.74 9.03 10.69
N LEU A 50 -3.45 7.77 11.03
CA LEU A 50 -4.04 6.59 10.42
C LEU A 50 -4.40 5.60 11.52
N ARG A 51 -5.67 5.17 11.55
CA ARG A 51 -6.13 4.16 12.51
C ARG A 51 -5.55 2.79 12.21
N MET A 52 -4.89 2.17 13.17
CA MET A 52 -4.39 0.79 13.01
C MET A 52 -5.53 -0.24 13.18
N PRO A 53 -5.54 -1.32 12.40
CA PRO A 53 -6.46 -2.44 12.61
C PRO A 53 -6.06 -3.25 13.86
N ASP A 54 -6.95 -4.07 14.40
CA ASP A 54 -6.68 -4.83 15.63
C ASP A 54 -5.55 -5.86 15.45
N ASP A 55 -5.39 -6.42 14.23
CA ASP A 55 -4.33 -7.39 13.95
C ASP A 55 -2.92 -6.79 14.11
N PHE A 56 -2.77 -5.46 13.96
CA PHE A 56 -1.51 -4.77 14.25
C PHE A 56 -1.09 -4.95 15.72
N PHE A 57 -2.00 -4.69 16.66
CA PHE A 57 -1.73 -4.81 18.09
C PHE A 57 -1.66 -6.28 18.53
N GLN A 58 -2.52 -7.13 18.00
CA GLN A 58 -2.49 -8.57 18.26
C GLN A 58 -1.17 -9.21 17.78
N PHE A 59 -0.65 -8.77 16.64
CA PHE A 59 0.63 -9.27 16.13
C PHE A 59 1.83 -8.78 16.95
N TRP A 60 1.73 -7.58 17.54
CA TRP A 60 2.72 -7.11 18.52
C TRP A 60 2.76 -8.03 19.74
N ASP A 61 1.59 -8.32 20.35
CA ASP A 61 1.50 -9.21 21.51
C ASP A 61 2.02 -10.61 21.19
N PHE A 62 1.73 -11.12 19.99
CA PHE A 62 2.29 -12.38 19.52
C PHE A 62 3.83 -12.34 19.48
N CYS A 63 4.41 -11.26 18.93
CA CYS A 63 5.86 -11.10 18.87
C CYS A 63 6.51 -10.90 20.25
N GLU A 64 5.82 -10.22 21.18
CA GLU A 64 6.23 -10.13 22.59
C GLU A 64 6.28 -11.50 23.25
N GLY A 65 5.31 -12.37 22.95
CA GLY A 65 5.31 -13.76 23.42
C GLY A 65 6.47 -14.60 22.87
N LEU A 66 6.98 -14.27 21.69
CA LEU A 66 8.13 -14.95 21.07
C LEU A 66 9.48 -14.40 21.55
N ASN A 67 9.58 -13.09 21.74
CA ASN A 67 10.79 -12.41 22.21
C ASN A 67 10.41 -11.17 23.05
N ALA A 68 10.29 -11.36 24.36
CA ALA A 68 9.87 -10.30 25.28
C ALA A 68 10.88 -9.13 25.36
N ASP A 69 12.17 -9.40 25.16
CA ASP A 69 13.22 -8.37 25.27
C ASP A 69 13.27 -7.48 24.02
N CYS A 70 13.00 -8.06 22.84
CA CYS A 70 13.08 -7.35 21.57
C CYS A 70 11.99 -7.85 20.60
N PRO A 71 10.71 -7.50 20.82
CA PRO A 71 9.59 -8.02 20.02
C PRO A 71 9.74 -7.69 18.53
N GLN A 72 10.36 -6.55 18.20
CA GLN A 72 10.62 -6.15 16.82
C GLN A 72 11.49 -7.14 16.04
N ASP A 73 12.37 -7.87 16.72
CA ASP A 73 13.31 -8.83 16.13
C ASP A 73 12.85 -10.29 16.31
N ALA A 74 11.63 -10.54 16.83
CA ALA A 74 11.09 -11.88 17.08
C ALA A 74 11.15 -12.82 15.85
N LEU A 75 11.04 -12.27 14.64
CA LEU A 75 11.02 -13.02 13.38
C LEU A 75 12.32 -12.92 12.57
N LYS A 76 13.33 -12.21 13.09
CA LYS A 76 14.55 -11.88 12.36
C LYS A 76 15.40 -13.11 12.09
N ASN A 77 15.60 -13.95 13.10
CA ASN A 77 16.43 -15.16 12.97
C ASN A 77 15.77 -16.25 12.12
N THR A 78 14.45 -16.39 12.20
CA THR A 78 13.69 -17.46 11.52
C THR A 78 13.32 -17.06 10.08
N LEU A 79 12.73 -15.87 9.92
CA LEU A 79 12.20 -15.40 8.65
C LEU A 79 13.04 -14.31 7.99
N GLY A 80 13.96 -13.67 8.71
CA GLY A 80 14.66 -12.49 8.19
C GLY A 80 13.73 -11.28 8.11
N LEU A 81 12.68 -11.27 8.93
CA LEU A 81 11.69 -10.19 9.00
C LEU A 81 11.86 -9.42 10.30
N GLN A 82 11.73 -8.11 10.22
CA GLN A 82 11.79 -7.20 11.36
C GLN A 82 10.54 -6.31 11.35
N LEU A 83 9.90 -6.13 12.51
CA LEU A 83 8.77 -5.20 12.66
C LEU A 83 9.33 -3.78 12.73
N VAL A 84 8.75 -2.88 11.95
CA VAL A 84 9.24 -1.51 11.75
C VAL A 84 8.08 -0.52 11.63
N GLY A 85 8.37 0.77 11.47
CA GLY A 85 7.37 1.78 11.17
C GLY A 85 6.47 2.03 12.38
N PRO A 86 5.14 1.85 12.30
CA PRO A 86 4.26 2.00 13.45
C PRO A 86 4.65 1.14 14.67
N PHE A 87 5.29 -0.02 14.47
CA PHE A 87 5.79 -0.83 15.59
C PHE A 87 6.92 -0.16 16.39
N ASP A 88 7.65 0.77 15.78
CA ASP A 88 8.68 1.57 16.48
C ASP A 88 8.05 2.55 17.49
N ILE A 89 6.75 2.81 17.38
CA ILE A 89 5.98 3.56 18.37
C ILE A 89 5.68 2.69 19.60
N LEU A 90 5.24 1.44 19.38
CA LEU A 90 4.94 0.48 20.45
C LEU A 90 6.18 0.16 21.28
N SER A 91 7.33 0.01 20.63
CA SER A 91 8.64 -0.13 21.29
C SER A 91 9.20 1.17 21.88
N LYS A 92 8.46 2.29 21.80
CA LYS A 92 8.82 3.62 22.33
C LYS A 92 10.12 4.21 21.75
N LYS A 93 10.64 3.70 20.64
CA LYS A 93 11.88 4.21 20.01
C LYS A 93 11.77 5.69 19.65
N HIS A 94 10.59 6.14 19.22
CA HIS A 94 10.34 7.54 18.87
C HIS A 94 10.58 8.52 20.04
N LYS A 95 10.49 8.08 21.30
CA LYS A 95 10.69 8.94 22.48
C LYS A 95 12.15 9.37 22.67
N ASN A 96 13.08 8.64 22.07
CA ASN A 96 14.52 8.94 22.14
C ASN A 96 14.99 9.78 20.95
N SER A 97 14.12 10.10 20.00
CA SER A 97 14.50 10.94 18.86
C SER A 97 14.66 12.39 19.28
N SER A 98 15.80 12.99 18.96
CA SER A 98 16.04 14.44 19.11
C SER A 98 15.38 15.26 18.01
N SER A 99 15.01 14.62 16.89
CA SER A 99 14.33 15.26 15.75
C SER A 99 12.81 15.13 15.89
N GLN A 100 12.06 15.98 15.18
CA GLN A 100 10.63 15.78 14.93
C GLN A 100 10.50 15.03 13.59
N PRO A 101 10.54 13.69 13.57
CA PRO A 101 10.46 12.93 12.34
C PRO A 101 9.08 13.10 11.70
N ASN A 102 9.04 13.05 10.37
CA ASN A 102 7.77 12.85 9.69
C ASN A 102 7.45 11.36 9.69
N PHE A 103 6.54 10.93 10.56
CA PHE A 103 6.17 9.51 10.69
C PHE A 103 5.58 8.92 9.41
N HIS A 104 4.99 9.73 8.52
CA HIS A 104 4.55 9.25 7.21
C HIS A 104 5.70 8.80 6.30
N LEU A 105 6.93 9.27 6.55
CA LEU A 105 8.14 8.91 5.81
C LEU A 105 8.97 7.82 6.50
N HIS A 106 8.70 7.55 7.78
CA HIS A 106 9.38 6.51 8.54
C HIS A 106 9.12 5.14 7.92
N TRP A 107 10.18 4.49 7.42
CA TRP A 107 10.17 3.25 6.66
C TRP A 107 9.40 3.29 5.33
N ARG A 108 9.15 4.47 4.77
CA ARG A 108 8.53 4.60 3.45
C ARG A 108 9.57 4.39 2.34
N TYR A 109 9.40 3.34 1.54
CA TYR A 109 10.28 3.04 0.42
C TYR A 109 9.99 3.93 -0.79
N PHE A 110 10.98 4.02 -1.68
CA PHE A 110 10.92 4.85 -2.87
C PHE A 110 9.64 4.65 -3.69
N TYR A 111 9.16 3.42 -3.86
CA TYR A 111 7.98 3.13 -4.67
C TYR A 111 6.67 3.04 -3.88
N ASP A 112 6.68 3.30 -2.58
CA ASP A 112 5.48 3.20 -1.74
C ASP A 112 4.52 4.35 -2.03
N PRO A 113 3.36 4.08 -2.64
CA PRO A 113 2.38 5.12 -2.86
C PRO A 113 1.78 5.56 -1.50
N PRO A 114 1.12 6.73 -1.41
CA PRO A 114 0.54 7.23 -0.16
C PRO A 114 -0.40 6.25 0.55
N GLU A 115 -1.05 5.38 -0.20
CA GLU A 115 -1.96 4.32 0.25
C GLU A 115 -1.26 3.19 1.00
N PHE A 116 0.05 3.04 0.82
CA PHE A 116 0.85 1.96 1.38
C PHE A 116 1.67 2.46 2.58
N GLN A 117 1.53 1.76 3.69
CA GLN A 117 2.23 2.01 4.95
C GLN A 117 3.02 0.78 5.36
N THR A 118 4.33 0.86 5.25
CA THR A 118 5.24 -0.22 5.63
C THR A 118 5.22 -0.48 7.13
N ILE A 119 5.18 -1.76 7.49
CA ILE A 119 5.14 -2.24 8.88
C ILE A 119 6.15 -3.37 9.14
N ILE A 120 6.64 -4.04 8.10
CA ILE A 120 7.64 -5.11 8.21
C ILE A 120 8.72 -4.89 7.16
N GLN A 121 9.98 -4.94 7.59
CA GLN A 121 11.14 -5.00 6.72
C GLN A 121 11.56 -6.47 6.55
N GLY A 122 11.97 -6.85 5.35
CA GLY A 122 12.63 -8.12 5.08
C GLY A 122 14.07 -7.96 4.59
N ASN A 123 14.41 -8.64 3.50
CA ASN A 123 15.76 -8.62 2.94
C ASN A 123 16.18 -7.19 2.51
N ALA A 124 17.23 -6.66 3.12
CA ALA A 124 17.78 -5.34 2.83
C ALA A 124 18.32 -5.22 1.39
N ASP A 125 18.92 -6.29 0.83
CA ASP A 125 19.55 -6.26 -0.49
C ASP A 125 18.52 -6.02 -1.61
N THR A 126 17.33 -6.60 -1.48
CA THR A 126 16.24 -6.39 -2.43
C THR A 126 15.27 -5.30 -1.99
N GLN A 127 15.51 -4.70 -0.81
CA GLN A 127 14.57 -3.80 -0.15
C GLN A 127 13.17 -4.40 -0.04
N HIS A 128 13.11 -5.68 0.33
CA HIS A 128 11.87 -6.38 0.58
C HIS A 128 11.19 -5.82 1.83
N HIS A 129 9.89 -5.59 1.74
CA HIS A 129 9.08 -5.09 2.84
C HIS A 129 7.60 -5.42 2.63
N MET A 130 6.83 -5.35 3.73
CA MET A 130 5.39 -5.54 3.74
C MET A 130 4.70 -4.38 4.45
N GLY A 131 3.48 -4.07 4.01
CA GLY A 131 2.75 -2.90 4.47
C GLY A 131 1.24 -3.04 4.34
N TYR A 132 0.53 -2.27 5.14
CA TYR A 132 -0.90 -2.07 4.99
C TYR A 132 -1.19 -1.22 3.76
N PHE A 133 -2.13 -1.66 2.92
CA PHE A 133 -2.66 -0.84 1.82
C PHE A 133 -4.07 -0.35 2.17
N ARG A 134 -4.35 0.94 1.98
CA ARG A 134 -5.66 1.58 2.25
C ARG A 134 -6.24 2.21 0.99
N ASP A 135 -7.52 1.95 0.72
CA ASP A 135 -8.22 2.67 -0.35
C ASP A 135 -8.62 4.10 0.10
N LEU A 136 -8.83 4.29 1.40
CA LEU A 136 -9.23 5.55 2.02
C LEU A 136 -8.39 5.81 3.29
N PRO A 137 -7.97 7.06 3.55
CA PRO A 137 -7.16 7.37 4.73
C PRO A 137 -7.91 7.21 6.06
N ASP A 138 -9.23 7.41 6.05
CA ASP A 138 -10.13 7.32 7.21
C ASP A 138 -10.72 5.90 7.42
N ALA A 139 -10.34 4.94 6.57
CA ALA A 139 -10.75 3.55 6.69
C ALA A 139 -9.59 2.65 7.12
N LEU A 140 -9.92 1.45 7.62
CA LEU A 140 -8.93 0.41 7.89
C LEU A 140 -8.29 -0.11 6.58
N PRO A 141 -7.09 -0.70 6.66
CA PRO A 141 -6.44 -1.33 5.53
C PRO A 141 -7.29 -2.43 4.90
N VAL A 142 -7.10 -2.63 3.60
CA VAL A 142 -7.86 -3.61 2.81
C VAL A 142 -7.06 -4.87 2.50
N PHE A 143 -5.73 -4.81 2.60
CA PHE A 143 -4.83 -5.97 2.53
C PHE A 143 -3.42 -5.63 3.04
N ILE A 144 -2.62 -6.66 3.31
CA ILE A 144 -1.16 -6.57 3.42
C ILE A 144 -0.54 -6.78 2.03
N GLY A 145 0.23 -5.81 1.57
CA GLY A 145 0.99 -5.88 0.32
C GLY A 145 2.47 -6.15 0.59
N GLU A 146 3.11 -6.79 -0.38
CA GLU A 146 4.55 -7.08 -0.43
C GLU A 146 5.17 -6.37 -1.63
N ASN A 147 6.33 -5.76 -1.43
CA ASN A 147 7.14 -5.15 -2.47
C ASN A 147 8.64 -5.43 -2.26
N GLU A 148 9.40 -5.44 -3.35
CA GLU A 148 10.86 -5.43 -3.34
C GLU A 148 11.33 -4.18 -4.09
N ALA A 149 11.67 -3.11 -3.36
CA ALA A 149 11.81 -1.78 -3.97
C ALA A 149 12.99 -1.69 -4.95
N LYS A 150 14.02 -2.54 -4.82
CA LYS A 150 15.09 -2.63 -5.82
C LYS A 150 14.65 -3.29 -7.13
N LYS A 151 13.56 -4.07 -7.13
CA LYS A 151 12.98 -4.68 -8.34
C LYS A 151 11.95 -3.77 -9.00
N GLY A 152 11.35 -2.84 -8.25
CA GLY A 152 10.43 -1.83 -8.76
C GLY A 152 9.20 -1.64 -7.86
N TYR A 153 8.10 -1.25 -8.48
CA TYR A 153 6.89 -0.74 -7.81
C TYR A 153 5.77 -1.77 -7.61
N THR A 154 5.98 -3.05 -7.95
CA THR A 154 4.89 -4.05 -7.90
C THR A 154 4.49 -4.37 -6.47
N ILE A 155 3.19 -4.32 -6.17
CA ILE A 155 2.62 -4.67 -4.87
C ILE A 155 1.85 -5.99 -5.01
N THR A 156 2.33 -7.03 -4.33
CA THR A 156 1.70 -8.35 -4.28
C THR A 156 0.85 -8.49 -3.03
N GLN A 157 -0.42 -8.88 -3.16
CA GLN A 157 -1.30 -9.06 -2.01
C GLN A 157 -0.99 -10.38 -1.28
N LEU A 158 -0.84 -10.32 0.04
CA LEU A 158 -0.48 -11.47 0.89
C LEU A 158 -1.57 -11.93 1.87
N GLY A 159 -2.70 -11.25 1.93
CA GLY A 159 -3.80 -11.52 2.87
C GLY A 159 -4.40 -10.22 3.37
N ASP A 160 -5.43 -10.27 4.22
CA ASP A 160 -6.06 -9.09 4.79
C ASP A 160 -5.64 -8.75 6.24
N ASN A 161 -4.67 -9.50 6.78
CA ASN A 161 -4.06 -9.28 8.09
C ASN A 161 -2.59 -9.75 8.11
N ILE A 162 -1.83 -9.33 9.12
CA ILE A 162 -0.39 -9.63 9.22
C ILE A 162 -0.14 -11.14 9.37
N PHE A 163 -0.95 -11.86 10.15
CA PHE A 163 -0.76 -13.30 10.36
C PHE A 163 -0.82 -14.09 9.05
N ALA A 164 -1.82 -13.81 8.21
CA ALA A 164 -1.95 -14.41 6.88
C ALA A 164 -0.72 -14.10 6.00
N ALA A 165 -0.25 -12.86 6.02
CA ALA A 165 0.88 -12.43 5.21
C ALA A 165 2.19 -13.10 5.61
N VAL A 166 2.48 -13.14 6.91
CA VAL A 166 3.68 -13.78 7.46
C VAL A 166 3.63 -15.29 7.28
N LEU A 167 2.47 -15.93 7.46
CA LEU A 167 2.28 -17.35 7.19
C LEU A 167 2.55 -17.68 5.72
N LEU A 168 2.01 -16.90 4.79
CA LEU A 168 2.24 -17.10 3.36
C LEU A 168 3.71 -16.93 2.99
N PHE A 169 4.38 -15.91 3.54
CA PHE A 169 5.81 -15.69 3.35
C PHE A 169 6.65 -16.86 3.89
N LEU A 170 6.33 -17.35 5.09
CA LEU A 170 6.95 -18.52 5.69
C LEU A 170 6.82 -19.75 4.78
N GLN A 171 5.61 -20.00 4.24
CA GLN A 171 5.34 -21.12 3.36
C GLN A 171 6.09 -21.02 2.02
N LYS A 172 6.22 -19.82 1.45
CA LYS A 172 7.08 -19.57 0.28
C LYS A 172 8.55 -19.92 0.60
N LYS A 173 9.07 -19.40 1.72
CA LYS A 173 10.45 -19.66 2.17
C LYS A 173 10.73 -21.14 2.42
N LYS A 174 9.77 -21.87 3.01
CA LYS A 174 9.83 -23.35 3.14
C LYS A 174 9.94 -24.06 1.81
N LYS A 175 9.16 -23.64 0.81
CA LYS A 175 9.18 -24.23 -0.53
C LYS A 175 10.51 -24.01 -1.26
N GLU A 176 11.15 -22.87 -1.03
CA GLU A 176 12.48 -22.56 -1.56
C GLU A 176 13.58 -23.38 -0.87
N LYS A 177 13.48 -23.54 0.46
CA LYS A 177 14.43 -24.28 1.31
C LYS A 177 14.27 -25.81 1.29
N ARG A 178 13.57 -26.42 0.31
CA ARG A 178 13.26 -27.88 0.24
C ARG A 178 14.44 -28.84 0.51
N GLN A 179 15.69 -28.37 0.46
CA GLN A 179 16.89 -29.16 0.72
C GLN A 179 17.30 -29.23 2.21
N GLN A 180 16.76 -28.40 3.09
CA GLN A 180 17.00 -28.48 4.55
C GLN A 180 15.72 -28.96 5.24
N LYS A 181 15.60 -30.28 5.37
CA LYS A 181 14.32 -30.95 5.69
C LYS A 181 13.78 -30.69 7.11
N ASP A 182 14.59 -30.17 8.02
CA ASP A 182 14.25 -30.01 9.44
C ASP A 182 14.60 -28.63 10.00
N ASP A 183 13.96 -27.57 9.49
CA ASP A 183 13.95 -26.27 10.19
C ASP A 183 12.86 -26.30 11.28
N ALA A 184 13.18 -26.92 12.41
CA ALA A 184 12.26 -27.11 13.54
C ALA A 184 11.70 -25.77 14.06
N ALA A 185 12.49 -24.70 14.03
CA ALA A 185 12.06 -23.36 14.41
C ALA A 185 11.00 -22.80 13.43
N LEU A 186 11.21 -22.99 12.13
CA LEU A 186 10.25 -22.58 11.10
C LEU A 186 8.94 -23.37 11.17
N ASN A 187 9.01 -24.68 11.46
CA ASN A 187 7.83 -25.51 11.69
C ASN A 187 7.05 -25.06 12.92
N ARG A 188 7.74 -24.80 14.03
CA ARG A 188 7.11 -24.30 15.26
C ARG A 188 6.42 -22.96 15.04
N LEU A 189 7.10 -22.01 14.40
CA LEU A 189 6.53 -20.70 14.09
C LEU A 189 5.28 -20.80 13.21
N GLU A 190 5.27 -21.72 12.23
CA GLU A 190 4.09 -21.94 11.40
C GLU A 190 2.87 -22.38 12.23
N GLU A 191 3.06 -23.33 13.14
CA GLU A 191 1.99 -23.82 14.01
C GLU A 191 1.56 -22.77 15.05
N ASP A 192 2.50 -21.95 15.54
CA ASP A 192 2.21 -20.83 16.44
C ASP A 192 1.37 -19.75 15.75
N LEU A 193 1.71 -19.37 14.51
CA LEU A 193 0.93 -18.42 13.70
C LEU A 193 -0.48 -18.93 13.42
N LYS A 194 -0.63 -20.20 13.03
CA LYS A 194 -1.95 -20.81 12.75
C LYS A 194 -2.83 -20.83 14.00
N ARG A 195 -2.26 -21.31 15.11
CA ARG A 195 -2.98 -21.42 16.38
C ARG A 195 -3.44 -20.05 16.88
N GLU A 196 -2.58 -19.05 16.80
CA GLU A 196 -2.91 -17.71 17.27
C GLU A 196 -3.95 -17.03 16.37
N ALA A 197 -3.82 -17.14 15.05
CA ALA A 197 -4.84 -16.63 14.13
C ALA A 197 -6.19 -17.32 14.32
N GLU A 198 -6.22 -18.63 14.58
CA GLU A 198 -7.46 -19.36 14.91
C GLU A 198 -8.07 -18.85 16.22
N ARG A 199 -7.25 -18.65 17.27
CA ARG A 199 -7.68 -18.08 18.55
C ARG A 199 -8.33 -16.70 18.39
N LEU A 200 -7.74 -15.87 17.53
CA LEU A 200 -8.18 -14.50 17.24
C LEU A 200 -9.32 -14.42 16.20
N GLY A 201 -9.68 -15.53 15.56
CA GLY A 201 -10.68 -15.56 14.48
C GLY A 201 -10.24 -14.87 13.20
N LEU A 202 -8.93 -14.80 12.94
CA LEU A 202 -8.35 -14.16 11.76
C LEU A 202 -8.27 -15.13 10.57
N PRO A 203 -8.71 -14.72 9.36
CA PRO A 203 -8.55 -15.54 8.16
C PRO A 203 -7.08 -15.68 7.79
N LEU A 204 -6.68 -16.85 7.28
CA LEU A 204 -5.30 -17.14 6.88
C LEU A 204 -5.14 -17.32 5.36
N GLU A 205 -6.22 -17.13 4.60
CA GLU A 205 -6.19 -17.27 3.15
C GLU A 205 -5.49 -16.08 2.48
N GLN A 206 -4.63 -16.35 1.50
CA GLN A 206 -4.00 -15.31 0.66
C GLN A 206 -5.04 -14.41 -0.03
N LYS A 207 -6.23 -14.95 -0.34
CA LYS A 207 -7.33 -14.24 -1.00
C LYS A 207 -8.64 -14.47 -0.26
N THR A 208 -8.90 -13.63 0.72
CA THR A 208 -10.12 -13.67 1.54
C THR A 208 -11.35 -13.16 0.77
N LYS A 209 -12.53 -13.27 1.39
CA LYS A 209 -13.80 -12.78 0.82
C LYS A 209 -13.79 -11.24 0.66
N SER A 210 -13.25 -10.52 1.64
CA SER A 210 -13.14 -9.04 1.62
C SER A 210 -12.25 -8.58 0.46
N MET A 211 -11.11 -9.24 0.22
CA MET A 211 -10.21 -8.93 -0.88
C MET A 211 -10.87 -9.15 -2.25
N LYS A 212 -11.65 -10.24 -2.41
CA LYS A 212 -12.43 -10.51 -3.64
C LYS A 212 -13.54 -9.47 -3.84
N GLN A 213 -14.16 -9.00 -2.75
CA GLN A 213 -15.14 -7.92 -2.81
C GLN A 213 -14.49 -6.60 -3.23
N ARG A 214 -13.30 -6.27 -2.68
CA ARG A 214 -12.52 -5.11 -3.13
C ARG A 214 -12.16 -5.22 -4.61
N GLU A 215 -11.73 -6.38 -5.09
CA GLU A 215 -11.34 -6.57 -6.50
C GLU A 215 -12.48 -6.22 -7.47
N ARG A 216 -13.75 -6.42 -7.07
CA ARG A 216 -14.92 -5.98 -7.85
C ARG A 216 -15.12 -4.46 -7.84
N LYS A 217 -14.60 -3.75 -6.84
CA LYS A 217 -14.66 -2.28 -6.72
C LYS A 217 -13.48 -1.58 -7.38
N VAL A 218 -12.41 -2.32 -7.70
CA VAL A 218 -11.26 -1.77 -8.44
C VAL A 218 -11.73 -1.36 -9.84
N VAL A 219 -11.54 -0.09 -10.18
CA VAL A 219 -11.95 0.46 -11.49
C VAL A 219 -10.88 0.24 -12.57
N THR A 220 -9.61 0.26 -12.17
CA THR A 220 -8.45 -0.02 -13.04
C THR A 220 -7.25 -0.48 -12.23
N LYS A 221 -6.33 -1.20 -12.88
CA LYS A 221 -5.03 -1.54 -12.32
C LYS A 221 -4.04 -0.47 -12.75
N THR A 222 -3.27 0.02 -11.78
CA THR A 222 -2.13 0.91 -11.99
C THR A 222 -0.85 0.10 -12.15
N PHE A 223 0.27 0.78 -12.39
CA PHE A 223 1.59 0.18 -12.53
C PHE A 223 1.98 -0.73 -11.35
N HIS A 224 1.66 -0.35 -10.11
CA HIS A 224 1.92 -1.20 -8.92
C HIS A 224 1.00 -2.42 -8.82
N GLY A 225 -0.02 -2.56 -9.67
CA GLY A 225 -0.84 -3.76 -9.84
C GLY A 225 -1.95 -3.96 -8.82
N ALA A 226 -1.95 -3.24 -7.70
CA ALA A 226 -3.00 -3.34 -6.68
C ALA A 226 -4.32 -2.66 -7.09
N GLY A 227 -4.24 -1.72 -8.03
CA GLY A 227 -5.37 -0.99 -8.60
C GLY A 227 -6.02 0.00 -7.64
N ILE A 228 -6.82 0.90 -8.23
CA ILE A 228 -7.49 1.98 -7.51
C ILE A 228 -8.98 1.70 -7.37
N VAL A 229 -9.54 2.14 -6.24
CA VAL A 229 -10.98 2.15 -5.97
C VAL A 229 -11.41 3.60 -5.85
N VAL A 230 -12.42 4.01 -6.63
CA VAL A 230 -13.06 5.33 -6.56
C VAL A 230 -14.58 5.14 -6.50
N PRO A 231 -15.34 6.08 -5.91
CA PRO A 231 -16.79 6.07 -6.00
C PRO A 231 -17.20 6.18 -7.47
N VAL A 232 -18.09 5.29 -7.91
CA VAL A 232 -18.74 5.34 -9.22
C VAL A 232 -20.24 5.36 -8.99
N ASP A 233 -20.93 6.33 -9.59
CA ASP A 233 -22.37 6.49 -9.42
C ASP A 233 -23.18 5.54 -10.31
N LYS A 234 -24.51 5.66 -10.26
CA LYS A 234 -25.44 4.81 -11.04
C LYS A 234 -25.37 5.03 -12.55
N ASN A 235 -24.77 6.12 -13.00
CA ASN A 235 -24.59 6.48 -14.40
C ASN A 235 -23.16 6.18 -14.89
N ASP A 236 -22.40 5.39 -14.13
CA ASP A 236 -20.99 5.07 -14.36
C ASP A 236 -20.04 6.29 -14.29
N VAL A 237 -20.43 7.36 -13.59
CA VAL A 237 -19.60 8.56 -13.38
C VAL A 237 -18.71 8.38 -12.15
N GLY A 238 -17.42 8.65 -12.31
CA GLY A 238 -16.40 8.56 -11.26
C GLY A 238 -15.05 8.08 -11.78
N TYR A 239 -15.05 7.39 -12.92
CA TYR A 239 -13.85 6.91 -13.60
C TYR A 239 -14.07 6.77 -15.10
N ARG A 240 -13.11 7.29 -15.87
CA ARG A 240 -12.94 7.03 -17.29
C ARG A 240 -11.51 6.57 -17.58
N GLU A 241 -11.38 5.73 -18.59
CA GLU A 241 -10.08 5.14 -18.94
C GLU A 241 -9.13 6.16 -19.58
N LEU A 242 -7.83 6.02 -19.29
CA LEU A 242 -6.77 6.67 -20.06
C LEU A 242 -6.80 6.25 -21.54
N PRO A 243 -6.46 7.17 -22.47
CA PRO A 243 -6.36 6.83 -23.90
C PRO A 243 -5.22 5.84 -24.19
N GLU A 244 -4.25 5.74 -23.27
CA GLU A 244 -3.07 4.88 -23.39
C GLU A 244 -3.21 3.62 -22.51
N SER A 245 -2.81 2.47 -23.05
CA SER A 245 -2.61 1.25 -22.25
C SER A 245 -1.33 1.35 -21.41
N ASP A 246 -1.22 0.58 -20.32
CA ASP A 246 -0.01 0.55 -19.47
C ASP A 246 1.28 0.32 -20.27
N ALA A 247 1.24 -0.56 -21.27
CA ALA A 247 2.39 -0.88 -22.11
C ALA A 247 2.80 0.31 -22.99
N SER A 248 1.82 1.10 -23.46
CA SER A 248 2.06 2.31 -24.25
C SER A 248 2.52 3.45 -23.35
N LEU A 249 1.87 3.66 -22.21
CA LEU A 249 2.26 4.66 -21.22
C LEU A 249 3.69 4.42 -20.72
N LYS A 250 4.09 3.19 -20.44
CA LYS A 250 5.48 2.85 -20.07
C LYS A 250 6.49 3.20 -21.18
N LYS A 251 6.12 3.06 -22.46
CA LYS A 251 6.98 3.47 -23.59
C LYS A 251 7.11 4.98 -23.67
N ILE A 252 6.01 5.72 -23.46
CA ILE A 252 6.03 7.19 -23.38
C ILE A 252 6.93 7.64 -22.23
N CYS A 253 6.75 7.07 -21.03
CA CYS A 253 7.59 7.41 -19.88
C CYS A 253 9.07 7.12 -20.11
N LYS A 254 9.37 5.99 -20.76
CA LYS A 254 10.73 5.62 -21.17
C LYS A 254 11.34 6.61 -22.15
N ALA A 255 10.60 7.00 -23.19
CA ALA A 255 11.06 8.00 -24.16
C ALA A 255 11.39 9.34 -23.49
N ILE A 256 10.61 9.76 -22.49
CA ILE A 256 10.86 10.97 -21.71
C ILE A 256 12.12 10.83 -20.84
N ALA A 257 12.23 9.73 -20.10
CA ALA A 257 13.32 9.52 -19.15
C ALA A 257 14.67 9.32 -19.84
N GLU A 258 14.68 8.74 -21.05
CA GLU A 258 15.89 8.41 -21.82
C GLU A 258 16.16 9.41 -22.97
N ALA A 259 15.38 10.49 -23.10
CA ALA A 259 15.59 11.52 -24.12
C ALA A 259 16.97 12.17 -24.00
N LYS A 260 17.63 12.37 -25.15
CA LYS A 260 19.04 12.83 -25.23
C LYS A 260 19.22 14.29 -24.86
N ASP A 261 18.21 15.10 -25.14
CA ASP A 261 18.18 16.54 -24.89
C ASP A 261 16.79 17.01 -24.50
N ASP A 262 16.68 18.28 -24.09
CA ASP A 262 15.43 18.88 -23.64
C ASP A 262 14.40 19.00 -24.77
N GLU A 263 14.82 19.16 -26.03
CA GLU A 263 13.90 19.29 -27.14
C GLU A 263 13.20 17.96 -27.46
N GLU A 264 13.97 16.87 -27.52
CA GLU A 264 13.43 15.51 -27.66
C GLU A 264 12.52 15.16 -26.49
N ARG A 265 12.92 15.54 -25.27
CA ARG A 265 12.11 15.28 -24.07
C ARG A 265 10.79 16.04 -24.08
N MET A 266 10.79 17.31 -24.48
CA MET A 266 9.58 18.12 -24.59
C MET A 266 8.62 17.55 -25.65
N LYS A 267 9.13 17.04 -26.77
CA LYS A 267 8.32 16.32 -27.77
C LYS A 267 7.74 15.03 -27.19
N ALA A 268 8.55 14.25 -26.47
CA ALA A 268 8.11 13.01 -25.81
C ALA A 268 7.06 13.26 -24.72
N PHE A 269 7.02 14.46 -24.12
CA PHE A 269 6.00 14.86 -23.14
C PHE A 269 4.63 15.19 -23.76
N ALA A 270 4.52 15.41 -25.08
CA ALA A 270 3.28 15.83 -25.72
C ALA A 270 2.07 14.91 -25.41
N PRO A 271 2.19 13.56 -25.45
CA PRO A 271 1.09 12.67 -25.06
C PRO A 271 0.70 12.79 -23.58
N ILE A 272 1.66 13.04 -22.68
CA ILE A 272 1.36 13.28 -21.26
C ILE A 272 0.56 14.57 -21.11
N GLN A 273 0.90 15.63 -21.84
CA GLN A 273 0.14 16.89 -21.82
C GLN A 273 -1.29 16.71 -22.34
N GLU A 274 -1.48 15.94 -23.42
CA GLU A 274 -2.82 15.59 -23.93
C GLU A 274 -3.64 14.83 -22.88
N MET A 275 -3.04 13.84 -22.20
CA MET A 275 -3.71 13.13 -21.10
C MET A 275 -4.05 14.06 -19.92
N ILE A 276 -3.19 15.02 -19.57
CA ILE A 276 -3.50 16.02 -18.53
C ILE A 276 -4.72 16.84 -18.94
N THR A 277 -4.85 17.23 -20.22
CA THR A 277 -6.05 17.91 -20.72
C THR A 277 -7.29 17.05 -20.58
N PHE A 278 -7.23 15.76 -20.93
CA PHE A 278 -8.36 14.85 -20.72
C PHE A 278 -8.70 14.66 -19.25
N VAL A 279 -7.71 14.66 -18.35
CA VAL A 279 -7.95 14.64 -16.90
C VAL A 279 -8.70 15.88 -16.43
N GLN A 280 -8.44 17.07 -17.00
CA GLN A 280 -9.23 18.26 -16.66
C GLN A 280 -10.70 18.08 -17.04
N PHE A 281 -10.98 17.63 -18.27
CA PHE A 281 -12.36 17.32 -18.68
C PHE A 281 -13.00 16.24 -17.82
N ALA A 282 -12.24 15.20 -17.46
CA ALA A 282 -12.68 14.15 -16.55
C ALA A 282 -13.09 14.73 -15.20
N ASN A 283 -12.26 15.61 -14.62
CA ASN A 283 -12.55 16.23 -13.34
C ASN A 283 -13.81 17.12 -13.40
N ASP A 284 -14.00 17.89 -14.47
CA ASP A 284 -15.22 18.70 -14.66
C ASP A 284 -16.47 17.82 -14.76
N GLU A 285 -16.34 16.62 -15.33
CA GLU A 285 -17.38 15.59 -15.44
C GLU A 285 -17.46 14.66 -14.21
N CYS A 286 -16.72 14.95 -13.14
CA CYS A 286 -16.62 14.17 -11.89
C CYS A 286 -15.97 12.78 -12.01
N ASP A 287 -15.30 12.46 -13.11
CA ASP A 287 -14.50 11.25 -13.35
C ASP A 287 -13.09 11.33 -12.74
N TYR A 288 -13.01 11.59 -11.44
CA TYR A 288 -11.76 11.85 -10.71
C TYR A 288 -10.75 10.67 -10.75
N GLY A 289 -11.21 9.46 -11.03
CA GLY A 289 -10.37 8.28 -11.12
C GLY A 289 -9.33 8.34 -12.24
N MET A 290 -9.57 9.08 -13.32
CA MET A 290 -8.62 9.18 -14.45
C MET A 290 -7.33 9.90 -14.05
N GLY A 291 -7.46 11.04 -13.36
CA GLY A 291 -6.31 11.79 -12.84
C GLY A 291 -5.57 11.03 -11.76
N TYR A 292 -6.31 10.27 -10.93
CA TYR A 292 -5.73 9.40 -9.93
C TYR A 292 -4.89 8.27 -10.54
N GLU A 293 -5.42 7.56 -11.55
CA GLU A 293 -4.70 6.50 -12.29
C GLU A 293 -3.40 7.04 -12.90
N LEU A 294 -3.49 8.12 -13.69
CA LEU A 294 -2.32 8.70 -14.36
C LEU A 294 -1.27 9.16 -13.36
N GLY A 295 -1.69 9.82 -12.28
CA GLY A 295 -0.79 10.28 -11.22
C GLY A 295 -0.03 9.14 -10.56
N ILE A 296 -0.71 8.03 -10.25
CA ILE A 296 -0.09 6.85 -9.64
C ILE A 296 0.86 6.15 -10.62
N ASP A 297 0.48 6.00 -11.89
CA ASP A 297 1.33 5.36 -12.90
C ASP A 297 2.64 6.14 -13.09
N LEU A 298 2.56 7.46 -13.18
CA LEU A 298 3.74 8.33 -13.26
C LEU A 298 4.58 8.31 -11.97
N PHE A 299 3.92 8.29 -10.80
CA PHE A 299 4.60 8.13 -9.50
C PHE A 299 5.38 6.81 -9.43
N CYS A 300 4.76 5.70 -9.87
CA CYS A 300 5.35 4.38 -9.90
C CYS A 300 6.52 4.30 -10.88
N TYR A 301 6.44 4.96 -12.04
CA TYR A 301 7.58 5.00 -12.96
C TYR A 301 8.83 5.58 -12.30
N GLY A 302 8.66 6.58 -11.41
CA GLY A 302 9.70 7.00 -10.48
C GLY A 302 10.78 7.94 -11.05
N SER A 303 10.59 8.47 -12.27
CA SER A 303 11.51 9.46 -12.83
C SER A 303 11.21 10.87 -12.31
N HIS A 304 12.27 11.62 -11.98
CA HIS A 304 12.17 12.99 -11.48
C HIS A 304 11.50 13.96 -12.46
N TYR A 305 11.55 13.67 -13.77
CA TYR A 305 10.85 14.45 -14.79
C TYR A 305 9.33 14.47 -14.59
N PHE A 306 8.75 13.46 -13.92
CA PHE A 306 7.31 13.42 -13.64
C PHE A 306 6.92 14.10 -12.34
N PHE A 307 7.86 14.52 -11.48
CA PHE A 307 7.54 15.03 -10.14
C PHE A 307 6.57 16.20 -10.16
N LYS A 308 6.76 17.15 -11.08
CA LYS A 308 5.84 18.30 -11.23
C LYS A 308 4.43 17.85 -11.65
N VAL A 309 4.34 16.89 -12.56
CA VAL A 309 3.05 16.35 -13.04
C VAL A 309 2.35 15.57 -11.93
N VAL A 310 3.09 14.72 -11.20
CA VAL A 310 2.56 13.94 -10.08
C VAL A 310 2.05 14.87 -8.97
N ARG A 311 2.82 15.91 -8.60
CA ARG A 311 2.40 16.96 -7.64
C ARG A 311 1.17 17.76 -8.08
N GLN A 312 0.88 17.79 -9.37
CA GLN A 312 -0.34 18.42 -9.87
C GLN A 312 -1.53 17.44 -9.83
N LEU A 313 -1.35 16.23 -10.37
CA LEU A 313 -2.43 15.28 -10.59
C LEU A 313 -2.94 14.65 -9.28
N LEU A 314 -2.03 14.12 -8.45
CA LEU A 314 -2.43 13.33 -7.30
C LEU A 314 -3.04 14.18 -6.17
N PRO A 315 -2.46 15.30 -5.71
CA PRO A 315 -3.11 16.12 -4.68
C PRO A 315 -4.50 16.60 -5.11
N MET A 316 -4.67 16.98 -6.38
CA MET A 316 -5.97 17.36 -6.93
C MET A 316 -6.95 16.18 -6.90
N ALA A 317 -6.56 15.00 -7.41
CA ALA A 317 -7.40 13.81 -7.39
C ALA A 317 -7.77 13.39 -5.96
N TYR A 318 -6.81 13.41 -5.03
CA TYR A 318 -7.05 13.12 -3.62
C TYR A 318 -8.02 14.12 -3.00
N ASN A 319 -7.89 15.42 -3.27
CA ASN A 319 -8.82 16.42 -2.75
C ASN A 319 -10.25 16.22 -3.29
N LEU A 320 -10.40 15.99 -4.60
CA LEU A 320 -11.70 15.72 -5.23
C LEU A 320 -12.35 14.43 -4.68
N LEU A 321 -11.54 13.43 -4.36
CA LEU A 321 -11.96 12.17 -3.73
C LEU A 321 -12.09 12.24 -2.20
N LYS A 322 -11.84 13.40 -1.58
CA LYS A 322 -11.84 13.61 -0.12
C LYS A 322 -10.83 12.74 0.64
N ARG A 323 -9.65 12.53 0.06
CA ARG A 323 -8.51 11.75 0.59
C ARG A 323 -7.29 12.63 0.88
N GLY A 324 -7.50 13.86 1.37
CA GLY A 324 -6.47 14.89 1.49
C GLY A 324 -5.18 14.45 2.21
N LEU A 325 -5.28 13.55 3.21
CA LEU A 325 -4.11 12.99 3.90
C LEU A 325 -3.13 12.28 2.95
N PHE A 326 -3.62 11.58 1.93
CA PHE A 326 -2.74 10.97 0.92
C PHE A 326 -2.00 12.03 0.11
N GLY A 327 -2.59 13.20 -0.12
CA GLY A 327 -1.92 14.36 -0.70
C GLY A 327 -0.81 14.90 0.20
N GLU A 328 -1.04 15.03 1.50
CA GLU A 328 -0.01 15.43 2.48
C GLU A 328 1.17 14.46 2.50
N ILE A 329 0.88 13.16 2.54
CA ILE A 329 1.88 12.09 2.51
C ILE A 329 2.68 12.14 1.22
N LEU A 330 2.01 12.32 0.07
CA LEU A 330 2.66 12.41 -1.22
C LEU A 330 3.63 13.60 -1.28
N GLU A 331 3.21 14.79 -0.84
CA GLU A 331 4.06 15.98 -0.93
C GLU A 331 5.32 15.84 -0.08
N ALA A 332 5.15 15.33 1.15
CA ALA A 332 6.29 14.98 2.00
C ALA A 332 7.19 13.94 1.32
N HIS A 333 6.59 12.88 0.75
CA HIS A 333 7.34 11.81 0.12
C HIS A 333 8.13 12.31 -1.09
N LEU A 334 7.53 13.08 -2.00
CA LEU A 334 8.23 13.63 -3.17
C LEU A 334 9.30 14.66 -2.81
N ALA A 335 9.19 15.34 -1.66
CA ALA A 335 10.19 16.30 -1.19
C ALA A 335 11.48 15.63 -0.68
N SER A 336 11.36 14.43 -0.12
CA SER A 336 12.48 13.68 0.47
C SER A 336 12.58 12.24 -0.05
N ARG A 337 12.13 11.99 -1.28
CA ARG A 337 12.05 10.64 -1.86
C ARG A 337 13.46 10.07 -1.99
N SER A 338 13.76 9.05 -1.20
CA SER A 338 15.08 8.44 -1.10
C SER A 338 15.01 6.93 -1.30
N GLN A 339 16.11 6.32 -1.71
CA GLN A 339 16.28 4.86 -1.68
C GLN A 339 16.97 4.39 -0.40
N ASP A 340 17.56 5.30 0.37
CA ASP A 340 18.41 5.01 1.53
C ASP A 340 17.91 5.77 2.77
N ASN A 341 18.35 5.36 3.95
CA ASN A 341 18.04 5.99 5.24
C ASN A 341 16.53 6.11 5.53
N LEU A 342 15.81 5.00 5.37
CA LEU A 342 14.35 4.96 5.54
C LEU A 342 13.92 5.03 7.02
N ASP A 343 14.80 4.62 7.93
CA ASP A 343 14.58 4.76 9.36
C ASP A 343 14.76 6.23 9.79
N GLN A 344 13.66 6.98 9.79
CA GLN A 344 13.60 8.37 10.29
C GLN A 344 13.87 8.52 11.80
N LEU A 345 13.95 7.42 12.56
CA LEU A 345 14.27 7.40 13.99
C LEU A 345 15.72 7.01 14.28
N ALA A 346 16.48 6.58 13.26
CA ALA A 346 17.91 6.37 13.40
C ALA A 346 18.59 7.70 13.76
N ALA A 347 19.53 7.64 14.71
CA ALA A 347 20.38 8.79 15.01
C ALA A 347 21.17 9.14 13.73
N VAL A 348 21.04 10.39 13.26
CA VAL A 348 21.89 10.95 12.20
C VAL A 348 23.27 11.24 12.77
#